data_AF-A0A2I1FB10-F1
#
_entry.id   AF-A0A2I1FB10-F1
#
_cell.length_a   1.000
_cell.length_b   1.000
_cell.length_c   1.000
_cell.angle_alpha   90.00
_cell.angle_beta   90.00
_cell.angle_gamma   90.00
#
_symmetry.space_group_name_H-M   'P 1'
#
loop_
_entity.id
_entity.type
_entity.pdbx_description
1 polymer ?
#
loop_
_entity_poly.entity_id
_entity_poly.type
_entity_poly.pdbx_seq_one_letter_code
_entity_poly.pdbx_strand_id
1 'polypeptide(L)'
;MKSQLDSEIRQKRKKCYPIEWFDRQLAFKFESGDFDCGDSGASIIDETGKALGILHAKWITPCQTFGIASPYFAILEALDLSIYLSSDPVTPTVIS
;
A
#
# COMPACT_ATOMS: atom_id res chain seq x y z
N MET A 1 -13.46 -2.18 23.06
CA MET A 1 -13.02 -1.17 24.05
C MET A 1 -11.51 -1.03 23.87
N LYS A 2 -11.02 0.11 23.37
CA LYS A 2 -9.56 0.31 23.21
C LYS A 2 -8.94 0.43 24.60
N SER A 3 -7.91 -0.36 24.87
CA SER A 3 -7.28 -0.41 26.20
C SER A 3 -6.40 0.83 26.42
N GLN A 4 -6.14 1.19 27.68
CA GLN A 4 -5.21 2.27 28.02
C GLN A 4 -3.80 2.00 27.47
N LEU A 5 -3.43 0.71 27.37
CA LEU A 5 -2.19 0.24 26.75
C LEU A 5 -2.10 0.62 25.25
N ASP A 6 -3.21 0.51 24.50
CA ASP A 6 -3.24 0.92 23.09
C ASP A 6 -3.02 2.43 22.91
N SER A 7 -3.52 3.23 23.85
CA SER A 7 -3.33 4.69 23.84
C SER A 7 -1.86 5.07 24.07
N GLU A 8 -1.21 4.46 25.05
CA GLU A 8 0.20 4.71 25.36
C GLU A 8 1.14 4.27 24.25
N ILE A 9 0.87 3.10 23.64
CA ILE A 9 1.62 2.62 22.47
C ILE A 9 1.46 3.60 21.31
N ARG A 10 0.25 4.10 21.04
CA ARG A 10 0.01 5.11 19.99
C ARG A 10 0.79 6.40 20.25
N GLN A 11 0.82 6.90 21.49
CA GLN A 11 1.55 8.12 21.85
C GLN A 11 3.06 7.97 21.70
N LYS A 12 3.65 6.88 22.23
CA LYS A 12 5.09 6.61 22.07
C LYS A 12 5.47 6.43 20.60
N ARG A 13 4.66 5.70 19.82
CA ARG A 13 4.87 5.52 18.38
C ARG A 13 4.78 6.85 17.62
N LYS A 14 3.82 7.72 17.92
CA LYS A 14 3.71 9.07 17.31
C LYS A 14 4.94 9.95 17.58
N LYS A 15 5.57 9.81 18.74
CA LYS A 15 6.79 10.56 19.09
C LYS A 15 8.02 10.07 18.32
N CYS A 16 8.13 8.76 18.09
CA CYS A 16 9.24 8.17 17.34
C CYS A 16 9.02 8.19 15.82
N TYR A 17 7.76 8.19 15.39
CA TYR A 17 7.31 8.17 14.01
C TYR A 17 6.09 9.11 13.91
N PRO A 18 6.30 10.41 13.63
CA PRO A 18 5.23 11.42 13.55
C PRO A 18 4.42 11.24 12.25
N ILE A 19 3.87 10.05 12.06
CA ILE A 19 3.19 9.60 10.85
C ILE A 19 1.73 9.33 11.24
N GLU A 20 0.79 9.78 10.42
CA GLU A 20 -0.61 9.37 10.52
C GLU A 20 -0.70 7.88 10.18
N TRP A 21 -1.16 7.07 11.15
CA TRP A 21 -1.30 5.63 10.95
C TRP A 21 -2.58 5.36 10.16
N PHE A 22 -2.42 4.99 8.89
CA PHE A 22 -3.48 4.42 8.08
C PHE A 22 -3.71 2.97 8.54
N ASP A 23 -4.57 2.78 9.55
CA ASP A 23 -5.00 1.47 10.09
C ASP A 23 -5.80 0.62 9.06
N ARG A 24 -5.75 0.99 7.77
CA ARG A 24 -6.47 0.36 6.66
C ARG A 24 -5.41 -0.23 5.72
N GLN A 25 -4.99 -1.47 5.98
CA GLN A 25 -4.13 -2.22 5.05
C GLN A 25 -4.98 -3.18 4.23
N LEU A 26 -4.62 -3.37 2.97
CA LEU A 26 -5.18 -4.37 2.09
C LEU A 26 -4.22 -5.56 1.99
N ALA A 27 -4.76 -6.77 1.94
CA ALA A 27 -4.00 -7.99 1.69
C ALA A 27 -4.46 -8.60 0.37
N PHE A 28 -3.51 -8.81 -0.54
CA PHE A 28 -3.76 -9.38 -1.86
C PHE A 28 -3.03 -10.71 -1.96
N LYS A 29 -3.75 -11.76 -2.35
CA LYS A 29 -3.15 -13.08 -2.55
C LYS A 29 -2.40 -13.09 -3.88
N PHE A 30 -1.18 -13.63 -3.85
CA PHE A 30 -0.33 -13.84 -5.02
C PHE A 30 0.05 -15.32 -5.14
N GLU A 31 0.29 -15.78 -6.36
CA GLU A 31 0.95 -17.07 -6.57
C GLU A 31 2.46 -16.93 -6.27
N SER A 32 3.12 -18.07 -6.11
CA SER A 32 4.56 -18.09 -5.83
C SER A 32 5.35 -17.52 -7.02
N GLY A 33 6.02 -16.39 -6.80
CA GLY A 33 6.86 -15.74 -7.81
C GLY A 33 6.27 -14.47 -8.42
N ASP A 34 4.97 -14.21 -8.23
CA ASP A 34 4.31 -13.00 -8.78
C ASP A 34 4.71 -11.70 -8.06
N PHE A 35 5.27 -11.84 -6.85
CA PHE A 35 5.64 -10.71 -6.00
C PHE A 35 6.87 -11.06 -5.16
N ASP A 36 7.88 -10.19 -5.18
CA ASP A 36 9.10 -10.38 -4.42
C ASP A 36 9.77 -9.09 -3.89
N CYS A 37 10.89 -9.27 -3.21
CA CYS A 37 11.72 -8.18 -2.73
C CYS A 37 12.20 -7.33 -3.90
N GLY A 38 11.73 -6.09 -3.96
CA GLY A 38 12.00 -5.17 -5.08
C GLY A 38 10.72 -4.51 -5.60
N ASP A 39 9.58 -5.17 -5.44
CA ASP A 39 8.27 -4.68 -5.89
C ASP A 39 7.61 -3.70 -4.90
N SER A 40 8.33 -3.29 -3.85
CA SER A 40 7.88 -2.26 -2.92
C SER A 40 7.62 -0.95 -3.67
N GLY A 41 6.45 -0.35 -3.45
CA GLY A 41 6.00 0.84 -4.17
C GLY A 41 5.19 0.54 -5.43
N ALA A 42 5.15 -0.70 -5.90
CA ALA A 42 4.34 -1.07 -7.06
C ALA A 42 2.83 -0.87 -6.78
N SER A 43 2.11 -0.45 -7.81
CA SER A 43 0.66 -0.28 -7.77
C SER A 43 -0.03 -1.62 -8.02
N ILE A 44 -1.00 -1.96 -7.18
CA ILE A 44 -1.94 -3.04 -7.46
C ILE A 44 -3.10 -2.43 -8.24
N ILE A 45 -3.40 -3.03 -9.39
CA ILE A 45 -4.50 -2.63 -10.26
C ILE A 45 -5.54 -3.74 -10.34
N ASP A 46 -6.81 -3.38 -10.42
CA ASP A 46 -7.87 -4.34 -10.75
C ASP A 46 -7.99 -4.58 -12.27
N GLU A 47 -8.86 -5.50 -12.65
CA GLU A 47 -9.14 -5.86 -14.04
C GLU A 47 -9.68 -4.70 -14.90
N THR A 48 -10.18 -3.64 -14.28
CA THR A 48 -10.66 -2.43 -14.96
C THR A 48 -9.56 -1.37 -15.13
N GLY A 49 -8.36 -1.64 -14.61
CA GLY A 49 -7.23 -0.71 -14.61
C GLY A 49 -7.24 0.28 -13.44
N LYS A 50 -8.12 0.11 -12.45
CA LYS A 50 -8.18 0.99 -11.29
C LYS A 50 -7.09 0.64 -10.28
N ALA A 51 -6.32 1.64 -9.87
CA ALA A 51 -5.32 1.49 -8.82
C ALA A 51 -5.98 1.31 -7.44
N LEU A 52 -5.70 0.19 -6.79
CA LEU A 52 -6.27 -0.22 -5.50
C LEU A 52 -5.38 0.18 -4.33
N GLY A 53 -4.07 -0.08 -4.43
CA GLY A 53 -3.12 0.27 -3.38
C GLY A 53 -1.65 0.16 -3.80
N ILE A 54 -0.78 0.61 -2.91
CA ILE A 54 0.69 0.59 -3.07
C ILE A 54 1.29 -0.48 -2.18
N LEU A 55 1.97 -1.45 -2.79
CA LEU A 55 2.65 -2.55 -2.10
C LEU A 55 3.77 -2.04 -1.19
N HIS A 56 3.86 -2.59 0.02
CA HIS A 56 4.93 -2.22 0.95
C HIS A 56 5.44 -3.38 1.82
N ALA A 57 4.74 -4.52 1.89
CA ALA A 57 5.24 -5.67 2.64
C ALA A 57 4.77 -6.99 2.03
N LYS A 58 5.52 -8.06 2.34
CA LYS A 58 5.24 -9.45 1.97
C LYS A 58 4.88 -10.24 3.22
N TRP A 59 3.74 -10.91 3.20
CA TRP A 59 3.33 -11.84 4.25
C TRP A 59 3.21 -13.24 3.68
N ILE A 60 4.09 -14.13 4.14
CA ILE A 60 4.17 -15.51 3.65
C ILE A 60 3.61 -16.44 4.73
N THR A 61 2.74 -17.35 4.31
CA THR A 61 2.26 -18.48 5.10
C THR A 61 2.67 -19.78 4.40
N PRO A 62 2.59 -20.96 5.05
CA PRO A 62 2.90 -22.23 4.39
C PRO A 62 2.07 -22.53 3.13
N CYS A 63 0.91 -21.89 2.96
CA CYS A 63 0.00 -22.18 1.87
C CYS A 63 -0.10 -21.05 0.85
N GLN A 64 0.21 -19.81 1.23
CA GLN A 64 -0.14 -18.62 0.47
C GLN A 64 0.84 -17.48 0.72
N THR A 65 1.07 -16.69 -0.33
CA THR A 65 1.80 -15.42 -0.26
C THR A 65 0.81 -14.28 -0.39
N PHE A 66 0.96 -13.28 0.46
CA PHE A 66 0.18 -12.05 0.40
C PHE A 66 1.10 -10.84 0.21
N GLY A 67 0.70 -9.95 -0.68
CA GLY A 67 1.21 -8.58 -0.75
C GLY A 67 0.34 -7.70 0.13
N ILE A 68 0.96 -7.00 1.06
CA ILE A 68 0.32 -6.00 1.90
C ILE A 68 0.48 -4.64 1.24
N ALA A 69 -0.63 -3.95 1.05
CA ALA A 69 -0.67 -2.68 0.36
C ALA A 69 -1.44 -1.63 1.15
N SER A 70 -1.02 -0.37 0.99
CA SER A 70 -1.71 0.79 1.50
C SER A 70 -2.72 1.24 0.45
N PRO A 71 -4.02 1.36 0.77
CA PRO A 71 -5.03 1.72 -0.21
C PRO A 71 -4.84 3.15 -0.71
N TYR A 72 -4.97 3.37 -2.02
CA TYR A 72 -4.73 4.67 -2.63
C TYR A 72 -5.60 5.77 -2.02
N PHE A 73 -6.90 5.52 -1.80
CA PHE A 73 -7.79 6.54 -1.23
C PHE A 73 -7.27 7.04 0.14
N ALA A 74 -6.70 6.14 0.96
CA ALA A 74 -6.22 6.52 2.28
C ALA A 74 -4.94 7.34 2.18
N ILE A 75 -4.03 6.98 1.26
CA ILE A 75 -2.80 7.75 0.99
C ILE A 75 -3.14 9.15 0.44
N LEU A 76 -4.14 9.25 -0.43
CA LEU A 76 -4.56 10.52 -1.01
C LEU A 76 -5.20 11.43 0.05
N GLU A 77 -6.09 10.88 0.88
CA GLU A 77 -6.72 11.58 2.01
C GLU A 77 -5.66 12.06 3.02
N ALA A 78 -4.69 11.21 3.35
CA ALA A 78 -3.58 11.50 4.24
C ALA A 78 -2.75 12.71 3.87
N LEU A 79 -2.42 12.78 2.57
CA LEU A 79 -1.43 13.70 2.04
C LEU A 79 -2.09 14.90 1.38
N ASP A 80 -3.43 14.98 1.42
CA ASP A 80 -4.24 15.97 0.71
C ASP A 80 -3.88 16.04 -0.78
N LEU A 81 -3.83 14.87 -1.43
CA LEU A 81 -3.44 14.71 -2.83
C LEU A 81 -4.64 14.34 -3.70
N SER A 82 -4.65 14.86 -4.92
CA SER A 82 -5.54 14.44 -5.99
C SER A 82 -4.76 13.83 -7.14
N ILE A 83 -5.21 12.67 -7.65
CA ILE A 83 -4.64 12.08 -8.87
C ILE A 83 -5.14 12.88 -10.08
N TYR A 84 -4.21 13.46 -10.83
CA TYR A 84 -4.49 14.06 -12.12
C TYR A 84 -4.15 13.06 -13.23
N LEU A 85 -5.17 12.66 -14.00
CA LEU A 85 -4.97 11.92 -15.23
C LEU A 85 -4.59 12.94 -16.31
N SER A 86 -3.36 12.84 -16.82
CA SER A 86 -2.98 13.61 -17.99
C SER A 86 -3.76 13.10 -19.20
N SER A 87 -4.30 14.02 -20.00
CA SER A 87 -4.88 13.70 -21.31
C SER A 87 -3.80 13.36 -22.34
N ASP A 88 -2.55 13.71 -22.06
CA ASP A 88 -1.43 13.43 -22.95
C ASP A 88 -1.03 11.95 -22.79
N PRO A 89 -1.17 11.13 -23.84
CA PRO A 89 -0.79 9.73 -23.79
C PRO A 89 0.71 9.63 -23.54
N VAL A 90 1.09 8.87 -22.51
CA VAL A 90 2.50 8.52 -22.26
C VAL A 90 2.88 7.42 -23.23
N THR A 91 3.76 7.71 -24.19
CA THR A 91 4.35 6.67 -25.04
C THR A 91 5.27 5.81 -24.17
N PRO A 92 4.99 4.51 -23.99
CA PRO A 92 5.86 3.66 -23.18
C PRO A 92 7.23 3.61 -23.83
N THR A 93 8.26 3.97 -23.08
CA THR A 93 9.64 3.79 -23.56
C THR A 93 10.01 2.34 -23.33
N VAL A 94 9.97 1.53 -24.39
CA VAL A 94 10.48 0.15 -24.35
C VAL A 94 12.01 0.24 -24.32
N ILE A 95 12.60 -0.06 -23.17
CA ILE A 95 14.05 -0.23 -23.06
C ILE A 95 14.34 -1.70 -23.38
N SER A 96 14.93 -1.95 -24.55
CA SER A 96 15.40 -3.25 -25.02
C SER A 96 16.74 -3.63 -24.40
#